data_AF-A0A2S2QMV7-F1
#
_entry.id   AF-A0A2S2QMV7-F1
#
_cell.length_a   1.000
_cell.length_b   1.000
_cell.length_c   1.000
_cell.angle_alpha   90.00
_cell.angle_beta   90.00
_cell.angle_gamma   90.00
#
_symmetry.space_group_name_H-M   'P 1'
#
loop_
_entity.id
_entity.type
_entity.pdbx_description
1 polymer ?
#
loop_
_entity_poly.entity_id
_entity_poly.type
_entity_poly.pdbx_seq_one_letter_code
_entity_poly.pdbx_strand_id
1 'polypeptide(L)'
;LAESLSIVDNVQTQLKSVQGEPGKKVYEKMENVLSKNIGLKTLKQISSILSRSISTMDGLPEDLSTNELIFYKYAPITSVDVERSFSVYKNLLSHNRRSFKLENIKKYLIIQCNSGLWE
;
A
#
# COMPACT_ATOMS: atom_id res chain seq x y z
N LEU A 1 0.02 8.57 4.07
CA LEU A 1 0.00 7.52 5.12
C LEU A 1 -1.00 7.78 6.25
N ALA A 2 -0.81 8.79 7.10
CA ALA A 2 -1.65 8.98 8.30
C ALA A 2 -3.17 9.09 8.00
N GLU A 3 -3.53 9.93 7.02
CA GLU A 3 -4.92 10.08 6.57
C GLU A 3 -5.52 8.75 6.07
N SER A 4 -4.76 8.03 5.24
CA SER A 4 -5.18 6.74 4.70
C SER A 4 -5.37 5.68 5.80
N LEU A 5 -4.51 5.66 6.84
CA LEU A 5 -4.68 4.77 7.99
C LEU A 5 -5.94 5.13 8.79
N SER A 6 -6.23 6.42 8.95
CA SER A 6 -7.44 6.89 9.61
C SER A 6 -8.71 6.43 8.89
N ILE A 7 -8.71 6.40 7.56
CA ILE A 7 -9.84 5.85 6.77
C ILE A 7 -10.03 4.36 7.09
N VAL A 8 -8.96 3.57 7.13
CA VAL A 8 -9.02 2.14 7.47
C VAL A 8 -9.57 1.94 8.88
N ASP A 9 -9.09 2.71 9.86
CA ASP A 9 -9.54 2.61 11.24
C ASP A 9 -11.01 3.06 11.40
N ASN A 10 -11.45 4.07 10.65
CA ASN A 10 -12.85 4.47 10.60
C ASN A 10 -13.76 3.38 10.01
N VAL A 11 -13.37 2.78 8.88
CA VAL A 11 -14.11 1.64 8.29
C VAL A 11 -14.18 0.48 9.27
N GLN A 12 -13.07 0.19 9.97
CA GLN A 12 -13.05 -0.85 11.00
C GLN A 12 -14.03 -0.58 12.14
N THR A 13 -14.12 0.67 12.57
CA THR A 13 -15.02 1.09 13.64
C THR A 13 -16.48 1.02 13.21
N GLN A 14 -16.79 1.45 11.98
CA GLN A 14 -18.13 1.37 11.40
C GLN A 14 -18.59 -0.08 11.20
N LEU A 15 -17.72 -0.96 10.69
CA LEU A 15 -18.07 -2.37 10.51
C LEU A 15 -18.26 -3.10 11.83
N LYS A 16 -17.52 -2.72 12.88
CA LYS A 16 -17.68 -3.28 14.22
C LYS A 16 -19.04 -2.95 14.85
N SER A 17 -19.67 -1.84 14.48
CA SER A 17 -20.98 -1.43 15.03
C SER A 17 -22.17 -2.07 14.33
N VAL A 18 -21.96 -2.69 13.16
CA VAL A 18 -23.02 -3.36 12.39
C VAL A 18 -23.57 -4.55 13.17
N GLN A 19 -24.88 -4.54 13.38
CA GLN A 19 -25.59 -5.60 14.07
C GLN A 19 -26.01 -6.72 13.11
N GLY A 20 -26.20 -7.92 13.65
CA GLY A 20 -26.66 -9.08 12.89
C GLY A 20 -25.52 -9.99 12.40
N GLU A 21 -25.89 -11.24 12.12
CA GLU A 21 -24.97 -12.31 11.77
C GLU A 21 -24.12 -12.03 10.52
N PRO A 22 -24.68 -11.49 9.41
CA PRO A 22 -23.90 -11.15 8.24
C PRO A 22 -22.86 -10.05 8.51
N GLY A 23 -23.23 -9.02 9.29
CA GLY A 23 -22.32 -7.93 9.66
C GLY A 23 -21.14 -8.43 10.48
N LYS A 24 -21.42 -9.32 11.45
CA LYS A 24 -20.37 -9.95 12.27
C LYS A 24 -19.40 -10.76 11.41
N LYS A 25 -19.89 -11.60 10.49
CA LYS A 25 -19.06 -12.37 9.55
C LYS A 25 -18.15 -11.47 8.71
N VAL A 26 -18.66 -10.34 8.22
CA VAL A 26 -17.88 -9.39 7.43
C VAL A 26 -16.78 -8.74 8.28
N TYR A 27 -17.11 -8.30 9.51
CA TYR A 27 -16.12 -7.74 10.43
C TYR A 27 -15.03 -8.75 10.79
N GLU A 28 -15.40 -9.97 11.16
CA GLU A 28 -14.45 -11.06 11.48
C GLU A 28 -13.54 -11.36 10.29
N LYS A 29 -14.08 -11.39 9.06
CA LYS A 29 -13.27 -11.57 7.86
C LYS A 29 -12.28 -10.44 7.67
N MET A 30 -12.71 -9.19 7.87
CA MET A 30 -11.83 -8.04 7.74
C MET A 30 -10.71 -8.07 8.80
N GLU A 31 -11.04 -8.30 10.07
CA GLU A 31 -10.04 -8.40 11.14
C GLU A 31 -9.02 -9.51 10.88
N ASN A 32 -9.47 -10.68 10.43
CA ASN A 32 -8.60 -11.80 10.05
C ASN A 32 -7.65 -11.44 8.89
N VAL A 33 -8.11 -10.65 7.90
CA VAL A 33 -7.26 -10.17 6.80
C VAL A 33 -6.26 -9.13 7.29
N LEU A 34 -6.70 -8.13 8.05
CA LEU A 34 -5.84 -7.04 8.52
C LEU A 34 -4.79 -7.52 9.53
N SER A 35 -5.15 -8.44 10.44
CA SER A 35 -4.22 -9.00 11.44
C SER A 35 -3.08 -9.81 10.81
N LYS A 36 -3.32 -10.43 9.65
CA LYS A 36 -2.31 -11.18 8.89
C LYS A 36 -1.46 -10.30 7.98
N ASN A 37 -1.85 -9.04 7.77
CA ASN A 37 -1.10 -8.13 6.90
C ASN A 37 0.06 -7.49 7.66
N ILE A 38 1.24 -8.13 7.58
CA ILE A 38 2.48 -7.66 8.21
C ILE A 38 2.85 -6.26 7.71
N GLY A 39 2.70 -5.98 6.40
CA GLY A 39 3.01 -4.68 5.82
C GLY A 39 2.16 -3.56 6.40
N LEU A 40 0.85 -3.79 6.60
CA LEU A 40 -0.03 -2.83 7.27
C LEU A 40 0.40 -2.58 8.73
N LYS A 41 0.82 -3.63 9.44
CA LYS A 41 1.35 -3.50 10.82
C LYS A 41 2.61 -2.62 10.84
N THR A 42 3.55 -2.87 9.93
CA THR A 42 4.76 -2.06 9.75
C THR A 42 4.40 -0.60 9.45
N LEU A 43 3.48 -0.36 8.51
CA LEU A 43 3.03 1.00 8.15
C LEU A 43 2.36 1.74 9.33
N LYS A 44 1.57 1.05 10.16
CA LYS A 44 1.00 1.62 11.39
C LYS A 44 2.10 2.05 12.36
N GLN A 45 3.12 1.21 12.56
CA GLN A 45 4.24 1.53 13.42
C GLN A 45 5.05 2.73 12.89
N ILE A 46 5.35 2.77 11.60
CA ILE A 46 6.02 3.90 10.95
C ILE A 46 5.22 5.19 11.16
N SER A 47 3.90 5.14 10.95
CA SER A 47 3.02 6.29 11.18
C SER A 47 3.06 6.77 12.64
N SER A 48 3.10 5.85 13.61
CA SER A 48 3.25 6.18 15.02
C SER A 48 4.58 6.89 15.31
N ILE A 49 5.69 6.41 14.75
CA ILE A 49 7.01 7.05 14.87
C ILE A 49 7.01 8.45 14.27
N LEU A 50 6.46 8.61 13.06
CA LEU A 50 6.34 9.91 12.39
C LEU A 50 5.45 10.90 13.17
N SER A 51 4.43 10.40 13.87
CA SER A 51 3.58 11.21 14.77
C SER A 51 4.23 11.51 16.13
N ARG A 52 5.44 10.98 16.39
CA ARG A 52 6.16 11.06 17.67
C ARG A 52 5.38 10.46 18.85
N SER A 53 4.49 9.51 18.59
CA SER A 53 3.78 8.75 19.62
C SER A 53 4.57 7.56 20.15
N ILE A 54 5.49 7.02 19.32
CA ILE A 54 6.43 5.95 19.67
C ILE A 54 7.83 6.38 19.22
N SER A 55 8.86 6.08 20.00
CA SER A 55 10.26 6.45 19.69
C SER A 55 11.14 5.27 19.27
N THR A 56 10.63 4.03 19.35
CA THR A 56 11.39 2.80 19.11
C THR A 56 11.17 2.28 17.69
N MET A 57 12.26 1.92 17.02
CA MET A 57 12.24 1.24 15.71
C MET A 57 12.10 -0.30 15.83
N ASP A 58 11.96 -0.83 17.05
CA ASP A 58 11.91 -2.26 17.31
C ASP A 58 10.71 -2.92 16.61
N GLY A 59 10.95 -3.96 15.79
CA GLY A 59 9.94 -4.58 14.94
C GLY A 59 9.80 -4.00 13.52
N LEU A 60 10.59 -2.97 13.17
CA LEU A 60 10.80 -2.57 11.77
C LEU A 60 11.94 -3.39 11.13
N PRO A 61 11.97 -3.49 9.79
CA PRO A 61 13.08 -4.12 9.07
C PRO A 61 14.43 -3.46 9.41
N GLU A 62 15.49 -4.25 9.63
CA GLU A 62 16.83 -3.76 9.98
C GLU A 62 17.48 -2.91 8.88
N ASP A 63 17.05 -3.09 7.64
CA ASP A 63 17.49 -2.33 6.47
C ASP A 63 16.85 -0.94 6.35
N LEU A 64 15.84 -0.64 7.17
CA LEU A 64 15.13 0.64 7.10
C LEU A 64 15.84 1.73 7.93
N SER A 65 16.41 2.72 7.25
CA SER A 65 17.07 3.85 7.93
C SER A 65 16.06 4.91 8.42
N THR A 66 16.45 5.67 9.45
CA THR A 66 15.67 6.81 9.97
C THR A 66 15.38 7.87 8.90
N ASN A 67 16.30 8.06 7.95
CA ASN A 67 16.12 9.01 6.86
C ASN A 67 15.10 8.52 5.84
N GLU A 68 14.96 7.21 5.63
CA GLU A 68 13.98 6.65 4.70
C GLU A 68 12.55 6.70 5.25
N LEU A 69 12.40 6.59 6.57
CA LEU A 69 11.11 6.65 7.26
C LEU A 69 10.31 7.92 6.95
N ILE A 70 10.97 9.05 6.70
CA ILE A 70 10.26 10.30 6.38
C ILE A 70 9.48 10.21 5.05
N PHE A 71 9.98 9.43 4.09
CA PHE A 71 9.34 9.26 2.79
C PHE A 71 8.08 8.41 2.86
N TYR A 72 7.95 7.56 3.90
CA TYR A 72 6.74 6.78 4.13
C TYR A 72 5.51 7.64 4.46
N LYS A 73 5.66 8.94 4.75
CA LYS A 73 4.52 9.88 4.79
C LYS A 73 3.66 9.79 3.52
N TYR A 74 4.30 9.56 2.37
CA TYR A 74 3.67 9.47 1.05
C TYR A 74 3.36 8.04 0.62
N ALA A 75 3.62 7.03 1.46
CA ALA A 75 3.36 5.64 1.11
C ALA A 75 1.85 5.42 0.86
N PRO A 76 1.48 4.85 -0.30
CA PRO A 76 0.10 4.45 -0.56
C PRO A 76 -0.25 3.21 0.26
N ILE A 77 -1.47 3.18 0.82
CA ILE A 77 -1.97 2.02 1.58
C ILE A 77 -2.74 1.05 0.67
N THR A 78 -3.37 1.59 -0.37
CA THR A 78 -4.09 0.81 -1.35
C THR A 78 -3.18 0.53 -2.54
N SER A 79 -3.27 -0.67 -3.09
CA SER A 79 -2.55 -1.03 -4.31
C SER A 79 -3.25 -0.51 -5.57
N VAL A 80 -4.38 0.21 -5.45
CA VAL A 80 -5.23 0.61 -6.58
C VAL A 80 -4.47 1.46 -7.61
N ASP A 81 -3.63 2.40 -7.16
CA ASP A 81 -2.81 3.21 -8.07
C ASP A 81 -1.76 2.37 -8.80
N VAL A 82 -1.23 1.36 -8.11
CA VAL A 82 -0.27 0.41 -8.67
C VAL A 82 -0.97 -0.55 -9.64
N GLU A 83 -2.20 -0.97 -9.35
CA GLU A 83 -3.02 -1.88 -10.17
C GLU A 83 -3.49 -1.19 -11.46
N ARG A 84 -3.89 0.08 -11.38
CA ARG A 84 -4.15 0.93 -12.55
C ARG A 84 -2.90 1.05 -13.42
N SER A 85 -1.74 1.25 -12.81
CA SER A 85 -0.45 1.27 -13.52
C SER A 85 -0.12 -0.09 -14.16
N PHE A 86 -0.32 -1.21 -13.45
CA PHE A 86 -0.14 -2.55 -14.00
C PHE A 86 -1.09 -2.85 -15.17
N SER A 87 -2.31 -2.30 -15.14
CA SER A 87 -3.23 -2.37 -16.28
C SER A 87 -2.71 -1.60 -17.49
N VAL A 88 -2.19 -0.37 -17.28
CA VAL A 88 -1.51 0.41 -18.33
C VAL A 88 -0.30 -0.36 -18.89
N TYR A 89 0.49 -0.98 -18.02
CA TYR A 89 1.64 -1.79 -18.40
C TYR A 89 1.29 -3.22 -18.81
N LYS A 90 0.01 -3.60 -18.87
CA LYS A 90 -0.41 -4.98 -19.19
C LYS A 90 0.18 -5.43 -20.52
N ASN A 91 0.26 -4.53 -21.51
CA ASN A 91 0.87 -4.81 -22.80
C ASN A 91 2.39 -5.02 -22.73
N LEU A 92 3.08 -4.38 -21.77
CA LEU A 92 4.52 -4.54 -21.51
C LEU A 92 4.82 -5.81 -20.69
N LEU A 93 3.97 -6.12 -19.72
CA LEU A 93 4.19 -7.18 -18.73
C LEU A 93 3.48 -8.51 -19.08
N SER A 94 2.60 -8.51 -20.08
CA SER A 94 1.97 -9.75 -20.59
C SER A 94 3.01 -10.67 -21.22
N HIS A 95 2.82 -11.99 -21.03
CA HIS A 95 3.77 -13.04 -21.39
C HIS A 95 4.13 -13.10 -22.90
N ASN A 96 3.41 -12.39 -23.78
CA ASN A 96 3.33 -12.74 -25.20
C ASN A 96 3.80 -11.69 -26.22
N ARG A 97 4.72 -10.75 -25.89
CA ARG A 97 5.38 -9.93 -26.93
C ARG A 97 6.84 -9.60 -26.60
N ARG A 98 7.74 -10.06 -27.49
CA ARG A 98 9.17 -9.70 -27.69
C ARG A 98 10.03 -9.69 -26.42
N SER A 99 11.12 -10.46 -26.41
CA SER A 99 12.12 -10.42 -25.33
C SER A 99 12.78 -9.03 -25.27
N PHE A 100 12.15 -8.11 -24.53
CA PHE A 100 12.75 -6.82 -24.27
C PHE A 100 13.96 -7.03 -23.36
N LYS A 101 15.10 -6.48 -23.76
CA LYS A 101 16.21 -6.28 -22.84
C LYS A 101 15.74 -5.38 -21.70
N LEU A 102 16.26 -5.59 -20.49
CA LEU A 102 15.91 -4.81 -19.30
C LEU A 102 16.01 -3.28 -19.53
N GLU A 103 17.03 -2.85 -20.27
CA GLU A 103 17.21 -1.47 -20.73
C GLU A 103 15.99 -0.90 -21.47
N ASN A 104 15.38 -1.70 -22.34
CA ASN A 104 14.22 -1.28 -23.13
C ASN A 104 12.95 -1.25 -22.28
N ILE A 105 12.82 -2.15 -21.30
CA ILE A 105 11.72 -2.15 -20.32
C ILE A 105 11.75 -0.86 -19.51
N LYS A 106 12.93 -0.46 -18.99
CA LYS A 106 13.09 0.80 -18.24
C LYS A 106 12.65 2.01 -19.06
N LYS A 107 13.08 2.11 -20.31
CA LYS A 107 12.71 3.21 -21.22
C LYS A 107 11.20 3.25 -21.49
N TYR A 108 10.59 2.09 -21.75
CA TYR A 108 9.15 2.01 -22.00
C TYR A 108 8.33 2.39 -20.75
N LEU A 109 8.79 1.98 -19.57
CA LEU A 109 8.16 2.33 -18.30
C LEU A 109 8.18 3.85 -18.07
N ILE A 110 9.31 4.51 -18.32
CA ILE A 110 9.42 5.98 -18.22
C ILE A 110 8.45 6.69 -19.19
N ILE A 111 8.35 6.22 -20.45
CA ILE A 111 7.44 6.82 -21.44
C ILE A 111 5.99 6.67 -20.98
N GLN A 112 5.59 5.47 -20.53
CA GLN A 112 4.22 5.21 -20.10
C GLN A 112 3.85 5.97 -18.83
N CYS A 113 4.76 6.05 -17.84
CA CYS A 113 4.60 6.88 -16.65
C CYS A 113 4.34 8.36 -17.00
N ASN A 114 5.04 8.89 -18.02
CA ASN A 114 4.91 10.29 -18.41
C ASN A 114 3.75 10.57 -19.37
N SER A 115 3.22 9.54 -20.04
CA SER A 115 2.08 9.70 -20.96
C SER A 115 0.78 9.99 -20.22
N GLY A 116 0.61 9.49 -18.99
CA GLY A 116 -0.56 9.76 -18.15
C GLY A 116 -0.55 11.10 -17.40
N LEU A 117 0.46 11.96 -17.62
CA LEU A 117 0.54 13.31 -17.04
C LEU A 117 -0.17 14.38 -17.89
N TRP A 118 -0.75 14.00 -19.03
CA TRP A 118 -1.39 14.91 -20.00
C TRP A 118 -2.90 14.66 -20.20
N GLU A 119 -3.51 13.83 -19.36
CA GLU A 119 -4.98 13.69 -19.22
C GLU A 119 -5.43 14.19 -17.84
#